data_AF-A0A8H2Y3R2-F1
#
_entry.id   AF-A0A8H2Y3R2-F1
#
_cell.length_a   1.000
_cell.length_b   1.000
_cell.length_c   1.000
_cell.angle_alpha   90.00
_cell.angle_beta   90.00
_cell.angle_gamma   90.00
#
_symmetry.space_group_name_H-M   'P 1'
#
loop_
_entity.id
_entity.type
_entity.pdbx_description
1 polymer ?
#
loop_
_entity_poly.entity_id
_entity_poly.type
_entity_poly.pdbx_seq_one_letter_code
_entity_poly.pdbx_strand_id
1 'polypeptide(L)'
;MRFSAAQITTLASALFGVANASSSLGSRSADSVVLKCREPNTVAITFDDGPYNWTIELADLLQKYNAKGTFFVNGNNYGCIYSEENVKRIQYLVERGHQIASHTWAHAHLPQLTGEDLNAEFFKTNEAIRKITGCSPAFMRPPYGEYNDEVVEKAAKNGQTVVIWDFDSADSIGATAEQSKSHYDNILGQHPSSILTLNHETIETTPNQVVPYALQKIQEKGFKMVTVAECLGMPACNTQTSPATRDHVRQNLTYQQKIQVLDFYHLNKHRLSMESMIPPLRAMGFTTICQSTISRFVKNENQIRQCAAEQNEHAKRASVVVLPEVEDALLRWIQQEQEQGHSISGDAIVERGRGICDELQVPEDQRIGFSRGWLDSFKKRNGLSLRRAGR
;
A
#
# COMPACT_ATOMS: atom_id res chain seq x y z
N MET A 1 35.83 -21.22 72.52
CA MET A 1 36.83 -20.19 72.18
C MET A 1 37.57 -20.70 70.93
N ARG A 2 37.29 -20.18 69.72
CA ARG A 2 38.09 -19.16 68.96
C ARG A 2 39.55 -19.63 68.77
N PHE A 3 40.21 -19.76 67.61
CA PHE A 3 40.12 -19.38 66.17
C PHE A 3 40.88 -20.50 65.38
N SER A 4 40.88 -20.67 64.04
CA SER A 4 41.35 -19.77 62.98
C SER A 4 41.19 -20.42 61.60
N ALA A 5 41.13 -19.59 60.56
CA ALA A 5 40.96 -19.91 59.15
C ALA A 5 42.29 -20.25 58.43
N ALA A 6 42.19 -20.98 57.32
CA ALA A 6 43.13 -20.89 56.20
C ALA A 6 42.38 -21.15 54.89
N GLN A 7 42.43 -20.15 54.00
CA GLN A 7 41.88 -20.17 52.64
C GLN A 7 42.85 -20.92 51.71
N ILE A 8 42.33 -21.72 50.78
CA ILE A 8 43.07 -22.26 49.63
C ILE A 8 42.45 -21.65 48.37
N THR A 9 43.28 -20.89 47.66
CA THR A 9 43.08 -20.32 46.33
C THR A 9 43.30 -21.39 45.27
N THR A 10 42.31 -21.62 44.40
CA THR A 10 42.48 -22.43 43.17
C THR A 10 42.31 -21.53 41.93
N LEU A 11 43.33 -21.56 41.07
CA LEU A 11 43.37 -20.89 39.78
C LEU A 11 42.32 -21.45 38.81
N ALA A 12 41.48 -20.58 38.25
CA ALA A 12 40.67 -20.90 37.07
C ALA A 12 41.49 -20.64 35.81
N SER A 13 41.80 -21.68 35.05
CA SER A 13 42.41 -21.58 33.72
C SER A 13 41.32 -21.27 32.69
N ALA A 14 41.40 -20.10 32.05
CA ALA A 14 40.52 -19.71 30.95
C ALA A 14 40.98 -20.41 29.66
N LEU A 15 40.22 -21.41 29.21
CA LEU A 15 40.34 -21.98 27.87
C LEU A 15 39.50 -21.12 26.91
N PHE A 16 40.17 -20.37 26.05
CA PHE A 16 39.56 -19.73 24.89
C PHE A 16 39.16 -20.81 23.88
N GLY A 17 37.88 -21.19 23.88
CA GLY A 17 37.29 -21.99 22.81
C GLY A 17 37.04 -21.12 21.60
N VAL A 18 37.82 -21.32 20.54
CA VAL A 18 37.54 -20.75 19.22
C VAL A 18 36.32 -21.50 18.66
N ALA A 19 35.15 -20.88 18.75
CA ALA A 19 33.95 -21.40 18.10
C ALA A 19 34.13 -21.27 16.58
N ASN A 20 34.38 -22.39 15.90
CA ASN A 20 34.19 -22.48 14.46
C ASN A 20 32.71 -22.24 14.17
N ALA A 21 32.38 -21.04 13.71
CA ALA A 21 31.11 -20.76 13.06
C ALA A 21 31.09 -21.52 11.73
N SER A 22 30.64 -22.78 11.79
CA SER A 22 30.27 -23.53 10.60
C SER A 22 29.04 -22.85 10.02
N SER A 23 29.25 -22.02 9.00
CA SER A 23 28.18 -21.48 8.18
C SER A 23 27.52 -22.64 7.44
N SER A 24 26.52 -23.25 8.06
CA SER A 24 25.57 -24.07 7.32
C SER A 24 24.79 -23.14 6.40
N LEU A 25 25.30 -22.92 5.20
CA LEU A 25 24.51 -22.55 4.03
C LEU A 25 23.55 -23.73 3.81
N GLY A 26 22.46 -23.71 4.57
CA GLY A 26 21.46 -24.76 4.60
C GLY A 26 20.81 -24.84 3.23
N SER A 27 20.96 -25.98 2.60
CA SER A 27 20.06 -26.52 1.57
C SER A 27 18.60 -26.19 1.92
N ARG A 28 18.00 -25.24 1.18
CA ARG A 28 16.58 -24.87 1.25
C ARG A 28 15.95 -24.75 -0.14
N SER A 29 16.48 -25.42 -1.16
CA SER A 29 15.95 -25.31 -2.53
C SER A 29 14.82 -26.29 -2.85
N ALA A 30 14.54 -27.29 -2.00
CA ALA A 30 13.49 -28.29 -2.29
C ALA A 30 12.08 -27.88 -1.81
N ASP A 31 11.96 -26.81 -1.02
CA ASP A 31 10.71 -26.35 -0.40
C ASP A 31 10.21 -25.01 -0.95
N SER A 32 10.85 -24.46 -1.99
CA SER A 32 10.56 -23.10 -2.45
C SER A 32 9.28 -22.98 -3.27
N VAL A 33 8.77 -24.09 -3.85
CA VAL A 33 7.51 -24.16 -4.60
C VAL A 33 6.66 -25.30 -4.08
N VAL A 34 5.40 -25.02 -3.76
CA VAL A 34 4.44 -25.97 -3.20
C VAL A 34 3.22 -26.06 -4.11
N LEU A 35 2.87 -27.28 -4.50
CA LEU A 35 1.71 -27.59 -5.34
C LEU A 35 0.54 -28.20 -4.56
N LYS A 36 0.82 -28.80 -3.39
CA LYS A 36 -0.14 -29.58 -2.60
C LYS A 36 0.06 -29.34 -1.11
N CYS A 37 -1.00 -29.52 -0.34
CA CYS A 37 -0.90 -29.61 1.12
C CYS A 37 -0.11 -30.85 1.56
N ARG A 38 0.51 -30.76 2.74
CA ARG A 38 1.28 -31.85 3.37
C ARG A 38 0.44 -32.59 4.41
N GLU A 39 -0.40 -31.85 5.13
CA GLU A 39 -1.26 -32.40 6.16
C GLU A 39 -2.45 -33.16 5.54
N PRO A 40 -2.60 -34.46 5.81
CA PRO A 40 -3.70 -35.24 5.27
C PRO A 40 -5.05 -34.82 5.87
N ASN A 41 -6.14 -35.12 5.17
CA ASN A 41 -7.50 -34.75 5.51
C ASN A 41 -7.70 -33.23 5.69
N THR A 42 -6.93 -32.43 4.95
CA THR A 42 -7.06 -30.96 4.91
C THR A 42 -7.43 -30.45 3.53
N VAL A 43 -8.21 -29.37 3.49
CA VAL A 43 -8.43 -28.56 2.30
C VAL A 43 -8.02 -27.12 2.63
N ALA A 44 -7.05 -26.60 1.90
CA ALA A 44 -6.73 -25.18 1.92
C ALA A 44 -7.53 -24.47 0.82
N ILE A 45 -8.64 -23.86 1.23
CA ILE A 45 -9.43 -23.02 0.32
C ILE A 45 -8.74 -21.65 0.18
N THR A 46 -8.42 -21.27 -1.04
CA THR A 46 -7.67 -20.04 -1.31
C THR A 46 -8.37 -19.13 -2.32
N PHE A 47 -8.11 -17.83 -2.19
CA PHE A 47 -8.70 -16.76 -2.97
C PHE A 47 -7.63 -15.78 -3.44
N ASP A 48 -7.57 -15.55 -4.75
CA ASP A 48 -6.64 -14.61 -5.39
C ASP A 48 -7.33 -13.28 -5.71
N ASP A 49 -6.51 -12.30 -6.10
CA ASP A 49 -6.84 -10.96 -6.60
C ASP A 49 -7.48 -9.94 -5.65
N GLY A 50 -7.75 -10.37 -4.42
CA GLY A 50 -8.31 -9.55 -3.37
C GLY A 50 -7.38 -8.48 -2.80
N PRO A 51 -7.88 -7.69 -1.82
CA PRO A 51 -9.25 -7.71 -1.29
C PRO A 51 -10.25 -7.06 -2.25
N TYR A 52 -11.51 -7.50 -2.20
CA TYR A 52 -12.56 -7.00 -3.07
C TYR A 52 -13.92 -6.87 -2.38
N ASN A 53 -14.98 -6.55 -3.13
CA ASN A 53 -16.29 -6.21 -2.59
C ASN A 53 -16.97 -7.35 -1.81
N TRP A 54 -16.53 -8.60 -1.99
CA TRP A 54 -17.12 -9.77 -1.35
C TRP A 54 -16.29 -10.30 -0.17
N THR A 55 -15.16 -9.66 0.18
CA THR A 55 -14.22 -10.19 1.19
C THR A 55 -14.87 -10.40 2.55
N ILE A 56 -15.73 -9.47 2.97
CA ILE A 56 -16.38 -9.50 4.30
C ILE A 56 -17.41 -10.64 4.35
N GLU A 57 -18.27 -10.73 3.34
CA GLU A 57 -19.29 -11.76 3.21
C GLU A 57 -18.67 -13.15 3.11
N LEU A 58 -17.56 -13.26 2.37
CA LEU A 58 -16.80 -14.50 2.23
C LEU A 58 -16.17 -14.94 3.56
N ALA A 59 -15.63 -14.01 4.34
CA ALA A 59 -15.10 -14.29 5.68
C ALA A 59 -16.20 -14.79 6.64
N ASP A 60 -17.37 -14.15 6.63
CA ASP A 60 -18.51 -14.56 7.45
C ASP A 60 -19.05 -15.94 7.03
N LEU A 61 -19.09 -16.21 5.72
CA LEU A 61 -19.44 -17.52 5.17
C LEU A 61 -18.46 -18.60 5.65
N LEU A 62 -17.14 -18.37 5.54
CA LEU A 62 -16.13 -19.31 6.03
C LEU A 62 -16.29 -19.59 7.53
N GLN A 63 -16.54 -18.55 8.33
CA GLN A 63 -16.80 -18.69 9.76
C GLN A 63 -18.01 -19.57 10.06
N LYS A 64 -19.10 -19.45 9.30
CA LYS A 64 -20.30 -20.31 9.45
C LYS A 64 -19.98 -21.80 9.28
N TYR A 65 -19.02 -22.14 8.44
CA TYR A 65 -18.55 -23.51 8.21
C TYR A 65 -17.38 -23.92 9.13
N ASN A 66 -17.01 -23.08 10.10
CA ASN A 66 -15.81 -23.24 10.93
C ASN A 66 -14.53 -23.46 10.08
N ALA A 67 -14.48 -22.80 8.92
CA ALA A 67 -13.39 -22.88 7.96
C ALA A 67 -12.43 -21.69 8.11
N LYS A 68 -11.16 -21.90 7.79
CA LYS A 68 -10.21 -20.82 7.52
C LYS A 68 -9.83 -20.84 6.04
N GLY A 69 -9.78 -19.65 5.42
CA GLY A 69 -9.26 -19.47 4.07
C GLY A 69 -7.91 -18.76 4.05
N THR A 70 -7.25 -18.81 2.89
CA THR A 70 -6.04 -18.04 2.59
C THR A 70 -6.30 -17.07 1.45
N PHE A 71 -6.00 -15.80 1.67
CA PHE A 71 -6.25 -14.72 0.72
C PHE A 71 -4.91 -14.23 0.18
N PHE A 72 -4.64 -14.49 -1.09
CA PHE A 72 -3.49 -13.97 -1.82
C PHE A 72 -3.86 -12.60 -2.36
N VAL A 73 -3.42 -11.56 -1.64
CA VAL A 73 -3.85 -10.19 -1.92
C VAL A 73 -2.87 -9.44 -2.80
N ASN A 74 -3.38 -8.61 -3.72
CA ASN A 74 -2.57 -7.67 -4.48
C ASN A 74 -2.39 -6.34 -3.73
N GLY A 75 -1.38 -5.59 -4.15
CA GLY A 75 -1.15 -4.22 -3.69
C GLY A 75 -2.02 -3.17 -4.40
N ASN A 76 -2.17 -3.27 -5.72
CA ASN A 76 -2.91 -2.34 -6.56
C ASN A 76 -3.38 -3.04 -7.85
N ASN A 77 -4.50 -3.77 -7.74
CA ASN A 77 -5.16 -4.46 -8.84
C ASN A 77 -6.61 -3.95 -9.00
N TYR A 78 -7.61 -4.67 -8.49
CA TYR A 78 -9.02 -4.25 -8.43
C TYR A 78 -9.26 -3.02 -7.52
N GLY A 79 -8.29 -2.73 -6.67
CA GLY A 79 -8.21 -1.51 -5.87
C GLY A 79 -6.85 -1.42 -5.20
N CYS A 80 -6.52 -0.24 -4.68
CA CYS A 80 -5.32 -0.07 -3.87
C CYS A 80 -5.53 -0.71 -2.49
N ILE A 81 -4.60 -1.55 -2.04
CA ILE A 81 -4.61 -2.21 -0.74
C ILE A 81 -4.65 -1.20 0.42
N TYR A 82 -4.13 0.01 0.18
CA TYR A 82 -4.17 1.12 1.11
C TYR A 82 -5.47 1.93 1.07
N SER A 83 -6.49 1.56 0.29
CA SER A 83 -7.81 2.19 0.44
C SER A 83 -8.37 1.94 1.85
N GLU A 84 -9.17 2.86 2.38
CA GLU A 84 -9.75 2.67 3.71
C GLU A 84 -10.57 1.38 3.79
N GLU A 85 -11.29 1.07 2.71
CA GLU A 85 -12.12 -0.13 2.61
C GLU A 85 -11.28 -1.42 2.56
N ASN A 86 -10.22 -1.47 1.75
CA ASN A 86 -9.37 -2.66 1.65
C ASN A 86 -8.56 -2.91 2.93
N VAL A 87 -8.11 -1.85 3.61
CA VAL A 87 -7.49 -1.98 4.93
C VAL A 87 -8.47 -2.62 5.92
N LYS A 88 -9.74 -2.17 5.96
CA LYS A 88 -10.78 -2.76 6.81
C LYS A 88 -11.04 -4.23 6.45
N ARG A 89 -11.13 -4.57 5.16
CA ARG A 89 -11.32 -5.95 4.68
C ARG A 89 -10.19 -6.87 5.14
N ILE A 90 -8.94 -6.45 4.99
CA ILE A 90 -7.78 -7.24 5.43
C ILE A 90 -7.76 -7.40 6.96
N GLN A 91 -8.02 -6.33 7.71
CA GLN A 91 -8.09 -6.41 9.17
C GLN A 91 -9.18 -7.38 9.62
N TYR A 92 -10.36 -7.33 8.98
CA TYR A 92 -11.49 -8.21 9.26
C TYR A 92 -11.14 -9.69 9.03
N LEU A 93 -10.39 -10.00 7.97
CA LEU A 93 -9.88 -11.34 7.69
C LEU A 93 -8.94 -11.84 8.80
N VAL A 94 -7.98 -11.00 9.19
CA VAL A 94 -7.00 -11.33 10.24
C VAL A 94 -7.67 -11.54 11.60
N GLU A 95 -8.63 -10.67 11.96
CA GLU A 95 -9.41 -10.80 13.21
C GLU A 95 -10.19 -12.12 13.29
N ARG A 96 -10.57 -12.68 12.13
CA ARG A 96 -11.24 -13.98 12.01
C ARG A 96 -10.26 -15.15 11.82
N GLY A 97 -8.96 -14.91 11.90
CA GLY A 97 -7.93 -15.95 11.81
C GLY A 97 -7.75 -16.51 10.40
N HIS A 98 -8.14 -15.78 9.37
CA HIS A 98 -7.77 -16.11 7.99
C HIS A 98 -6.31 -15.73 7.71
N GLN A 99 -5.69 -16.42 6.77
CA GLN A 99 -4.33 -16.13 6.36
C GLN A 99 -4.31 -15.07 5.25
N ILE A 100 -3.41 -14.09 5.38
CA ILE A 100 -3.08 -13.14 4.31
C ILE A 100 -1.72 -13.51 3.71
N ALA A 101 -1.67 -13.67 2.40
CA ALA A 101 -0.47 -13.99 1.64
C ALA A 101 -0.30 -13.01 0.47
N SER A 102 0.90 -12.95 -0.12
CA SER A 102 1.22 -11.99 -1.17
C SER A 102 0.81 -12.49 -2.56
N HIS A 103 0.18 -11.65 -3.36
CA HIS A 103 -0.06 -11.88 -4.78
C HIS A 103 0.57 -10.81 -5.67
N THR A 104 1.71 -10.23 -5.25
CA THR A 104 2.41 -9.13 -5.95
C THR A 104 1.67 -7.80 -5.93
N TRP A 105 2.26 -6.74 -6.48
CA TRP A 105 1.72 -5.39 -6.38
C TRP A 105 0.68 -5.15 -7.47
N ALA A 106 1.07 -5.23 -8.72
CA ALA A 106 0.23 -4.91 -9.86
C ALA A 106 -0.30 -6.15 -10.62
N HIS A 107 -0.14 -7.35 -10.05
CA HIS A 107 -0.53 -8.61 -10.71
C HIS A 107 0.21 -8.79 -12.06
N ALA A 108 1.51 -8.49 -12.08
CA ALA A 108 2.32 -8.55 -13.30
C ALA A 108 2.78 -9.98 -13.64
N HIS A 109 3.03 -10.25 -14.92
CA HIS A 109 3.70 -11.46 -15.39
C HIS A 109 5.15 -11.49 -14.92
N LEU A 110 5.40 -12.08 -13.74
CA LEU A 110 6.70 -12.01 -13.07
C LEU A 110 7.89 -12.52 -13.91
N PRO A 111 7.79 -13.58 -14.72
CA PRO A 111 8.91 -14.03 -15.54
C PRO A 111 9.36 -13.03 -16.62
N GLN A 112 8.55 -12.00 -16.90
CA GLN A 112 8.86 -10.93 -17.85
C GLN A 112 9.54 -9.72 -17.17
N LEU A 113 9.62 -9.71 -15.83
CA LEU A 113 10.24 -8.66 -15.06
C LEU A 113 11.63 -9.07 -14.58
N THR A 114 12.51 -8.08 -14.41
CA THR A 114 13.84 -8.27 -13.83
C THR A 114 14.20 -7.11 -12.92
N GLY A 115 15.26 -7.25 -12.13
CA GLY A 115 15.85 -6.12 -11.40
C GLY A 115 14.86 -5.37 -10.50
N GLU A 116 14.78 -4.04 -10.66
CA GLU A 116 13.96 -3.19 -9.79
C GLU A 116 12.45 -3.40 -9.94
N ASP A 117 11.96 -3.74 -11.14
CA ASP A 117 10.54 -3.97 -11.37
C ASP A 117 10.06 -5.23 -10.65
N LEU A 118 10.81 -6.32 -10.77
CA LEU A 118 10.56 -7.54 -10.00
C LEU A 118 10.68 -7.28 -8.50
N ASN A 119 11.66 -6.49 -8.06
CA ASN A 119 11.80 -6.11 -6.65
C ASN A 119 10.57 -5.34 -6.14
N ALA A 120 10.03 -4.42 -6.95
CA ALA A 120 8.92 -3.58 -6.58
C ALA A 120 7.64 -4.37 -6.36
N GLU A 121 7.37 -5.37 -7.21
CA GLU A 121 6.21 -6.27 -7.10
C GLU A 121 6.17 -7.01 -5.76
N PHE A 122 7.31 -7.53 -5.31
CA PHE A 122 7.40 -8.21 -4.01
C PHE A 122 7.40 -7.22 -2.85
N PHE A 123 8.29 -6.23 -2.90
CA PHE A 123 8.54 -5.33 -1.77
C PHE A 123 7.29 -4.55 -1.39
N LYS A 124 6.63 -3.90 -2.36
CA LYS A 124 5.49 -3.02 -2.06
C LYS A 124 4.32 -3.78 -1.44
N THR A 125 4.02 -4.98 -1.93
CA THR A 125 2.92 -5.81 -1.39
C THR A 125 3.26 -6.37 -0.02
N ASN A 126 4.47 -6.92 0.16
CA ASN A 126 4.90 -7.45 1.45
C ASN A 126 4.94 -6.35 2.52
N GLU A 127 5.34 -5.13 2.14
CA GLU A 127 5.38 -3.97 3.00
C GLU A 127 3.98 -3.49 3.40
N ALA A 128 3.03 -3.47 2.45
CA ALA A 128 1.64 -3.15 2.73
C ALA A 128 0.97 -4.16 3.66
N ILE A 129 1.14 -5.46 3.39
CA ILE A 129 0.62 -6.53 4.25
C ILE A 129 1.18 -6.38 5.66
N ARG A 130 2.50 -6.18 5.80
CA ARG A 130 3.15 -5.98 7.11
C ARG A 130 2.59 -4.75 7.84
N LYS A 131 2.42 -3.62 7.16
CA LYS A 131 1.85 -2.41 7.77
C LYS A 131 0.42 -2.62 8.23
N ILE A 132 -0.41 -3.30 7.44
CA ILE A 132 -1.83 -3.45 7.75
C ILE A 132 -2.08 -4.49 8.84
N THR A 133 -1.32 -5.58 8.82
CA THR A 133 -1.59 -6.78 9.64
C THR A 133 -0.56 -7.01 10.75
N GLY A 134 0.62 -6.39 10.66
CA GLY A 134 1.77 -6.72 11.48
C GLY A 134 2.49 -8.01 11.05
N CYS A 135 1.95 -8.78 10.11
CA CYS A 135 2.53 -10.02 9.60
C CYS A 135 3.38 -9.75 8.35
N SER A 136 4.64 -10.17 8.33
CA SER A 136 5.40 -10.29 7.08
C SER A 136 5.03 -11.64 6.43
N PRO A 137 4.40 -11.66 5.24
CA PRO A 137 3.82 -12.88 4.67
C PRO A 137 4.89 -13.94 4.38
N ALA A 138 4.71 -15.17 4.86
CA ALA A 138 5.61 -16.30 4.58
C ALA A 138 5.31 -17.02 3.26
N PHE A 139 4.25 -16.61 2.57
CA PHE A 139 3.77 -17.25 1.34
C PHE A 139 3.47 -16.19 0.28
N MET A 140 3.67 -16.57 -0.97
CA MET A 140 3.21 -15.83 -2.11
C MET A 140 2.70 -16.77 -3.20
N ARG A 141 1.75 -16.32 -3.99
CA ARG A 141 1.36 -16.99 -5.23
C ARG A 141 1.73 -16.07 -6.40
N PRO A 142 2.42 -16.57 -7.43
CA PRO A 142 2.72 -15.76 -8.59
C PRO A 142 1.44 -15.56 -9.42
N PRO A 143 1.17 -14.34 -9.92
CA PRO A 143 0.13 -14.08 -10.90
C PRO A 143 0.17 -15.10 -12.05
N TYR A 144 -1.00 -15.53 -12.50
CA TYR A 144 -1.16 -16.52 -13.59
C TYR A 144 -0.54 -17.90 -13.31
N GLY A 145 -0.03 -18.16 -12.10
CA GLY A 145 0.77 -19.35 -11.81
C GLY A 145 2.16 -19.36 -12.47
N GLU A 146 2.60 -18.22 -13.01
CA GLU A 146 3.82 -18.11 -13.81
C GLU A 146 5.05 -17.79 -12.96
N TYR A 147 6.07 -18.66 -13.01
CA TYR A 147 7.33 -18.44 -12.31
C TYR A 147 8.52 -19.01 -13.10
N ASN A 148 9.70 -18.47 -12.82
CA ASN A 148 10.99 -18.99 -13.26
C ASN A 148 11.95 -19.01 -12.05
N ASP A 149 13.20 -19.44 -12.25
CA ASP A 149 14.19 -19.53 -11.17
C ASP A 149 14.43 -18.18 -10.46
N GLU A 150 14.42 -17.07 -11.20
CA GLU A 150 14.59 -15.73 -10.61
C GLU A 150 13.42 -15.36 -9.68
N VAL A 151 12.18 -15.67 -10.08
CA VAL A 151 10.98 -15.47 -9.24
C VAL A 151 11.04 -16.32 -7.98
N VAL A 152 11.44 -17.59 -8.10
CA VAL A 152 11.54 -18.51 -6.96
C VAL A 152 12.66 -18.07 -6.00
N GLU A 153 13.82 -17.69 -6.53
CA GLU A 153 14.91 -17.12 -5.74
C GLU A 153 14.48 -15.81 -5.06
N LYS A 154 13.68 -15.00 -5.74
CA LYS A 154 13.16 -13.75 -5.20
C LYS A 154 12.20 -13.96 -4.05
N ALA A 155 11.28 -14.92 -4.19
CA ALA A 155 10.40 -15.35 -3.11
C ALA A 155 11.24 -15.83 -1.92
N ALA A 156 12.21 -16.72 -2.14
CA ALA A 156 13.08 -17.24 -1.09
C ALA A 156 13.86 -16.13 -0.36
N LYS A 157 14.39 -15.13 -1.08
CA LYS A 157 15.08 -13.96 -0.49
C LYS A 157 14.15 -13.10 0.38
N ASN A 158 12.85 -13.09 0.10
CA ASN A 158 11.83 -12.45 0.95
C ASN A 158 11.31 -13.38 2.07
N GLY A 159 11.89 -14.58 2.22
CA GLY A 159 11.43 -15.60 3.15
C GLY A 159 10.09 -16.23 2.75
N GLN A 160 9.71 -16.14 1.48
CA GLN A 160 8.42 -16.60 0.98
C GLN A 160 8.54 -17.96 0.30
N THR A 161 7.55 -18.81 0.55
CA THR A 161 7.28 -20.02 -0.23
C THR A 161 6.33 -19.68 -1.38
N VAL A 162 6.65 -20.11 -2.59
CA VAL A 162 5.78 -20.01 -3.77
C VAL A 162 4.69 -21.06 -3.67
N VAL A 163 3.42 -20.66 -3.72
CA VAL A 163 2.26 -21.54 -3.58
C VAL A 163 1.50 -21.56 -4.90
N ILE A 164 1.36 -22.74 -5.49
CA ILE A 164 0.54 -22.99 -6.68
C ILE A 164 -0.78 -23.63 -6.21
N TRP A 165 -1.31 -24.63 -6.89
CA TRP A 165 -2.53 -25.34 -6.56
C TRP A 165 -2.51 -26.72 -7.22
N ASP A 166 -3.28 -27.66 -6.68
CA ASP A 166 -3.58 -28.94 -7.31
C ASP A 166 -5.04 -29.12 -7.68
N PHE A 167 -5.84 -28.09 -7.44
CA PHE A 167 -7.21 -27.97 -7.88
C PHE A 167 -7.49 -26.54 -8.33
N ASP A 168 -8.01 -26.39 -9.54
CA ASP A 168 -8.47 -25.11 -10.11
C ASP A 168 -9.99 -25.14 -10.28
N SER A 169 -10.68 -24.15 -9.73
CA SER A 169 -12.14 -24.01 -9.93
C SER A 169 -12.51 -23.51 -11.33
N ALA A 170 -11.51 -23.06 -12.10
CA ALA A 170 -11.62 -22.49 -13.44
C ALA A 170 -12.48 -21.22 -13.52
N ASP A 171 -12.74 -20.58 -12.38
CA ASP A 171 -13.61 -19.40 -12.27
C ASP A 171 -13.05 -18.19 -13.03
N SER A 172 -11.74 -18.00 -13.05
CA SER A 172 -11.08 -16.90 -13.77
C SER A 172 -10.91 -17.15 -15.28
N ILE A 173 -11.04 -18.39 -15.75
CA ILE A 173 -10.88 -18.76 -17.17
C ILE A 173 -12.22 -18.99 -17.89
N GLY A 174 -13.33 -18.56 -17.27
CA GLY A 174 -14.65 -18.51 -17.90
C GLY A 174 -15.56 -19.71 -17.61
N ALA A 175 -15.26 -20.54 -16.62
CA ALA A 175 -16.19 -21.57 -16.17
C ALA A 175 -17.46 -20.92 -15.56
N THR A 176 -18.62 -21.50 -15.85
CA THR A 176 -19.87 -21.13 -15.15
C THR A 176 -19.84 -21.64 -13.71
N ALA A 177 -20.71 -21.10 -12.85
CA ALA A 177 -20.84 -21.58 -11.48
C ALA A 177 -21.11 -23.10 -11.42
N GLU A 178 -21.93 -23.63 -12.32
CA GLU A 178 -22.26 -25.06 -12.42
C GLU A 178 -21.04 -25.90 -12.83
N GLN A 179 -20.19 -25.38 -13.73
CA GLN A 179 -18.96 -26.04 -14.12
C GLN A 179 -17.96 -26.07 -12.96
N SER A 180 -17.74 -24.94 -12.27
CA SER A 180 -16.88 -24.88 -11.08
C SER A 180 -17.38 -25.80 -9.95
N LYS A 181 -18.70 -25.84 -9.67
CA LYS A 181 -19.31 -26.80 -8.73
C LYS A 181 -19.03 -28.25 -9.15
N SER A 182 -19.15 -28.55 -10.44
CA SER A 182 -18.84 -29.88 -10.98
C SER A 182 -17.36 -30.25 -10.85
N HIS A 183 -16.45 -29.27 -10.98
CA HIS A 183 -15.03 -29.48 -10.70
C HIS A 183 -14.78 -29.86 -9.24
N TYR A 184 -15.44 -29.18 -8.28
CA TYR A 184 -15.40 -29.56 -6.87
C TYR A 184 -15.93 -30.98 -6.62
N ASP A 185 -17.06 -31.36 -7.24
CA ASP A 185 -17.59 -32.73 -7.13
C ASP A 185 -16.61 -33.77 -7.65
N ASN A 186 -15.97 -33.49 -8.80
CA ASN A 186 -14.99 -34.39 -9.41
C ASN A 186 -13.77 -34.61 -8.51
N ILE A 187 -13.15 -33.54 -7.99
CA ILE A 187 -11.97 -33.69 -7.13
C ILE A 187 -12.32 -34.39 -5.81
N LEU A 188 -13.47 -34.08 -5.20
CA LEU A 188 -13.91 -34.72 -3.96
C LEU A 188 -14.33 -36.18 -4.18
N GLY A 189 -14.78 -36.53 -5.38
CA GLY A 189 -15.09 -37.91 -5.80
C GLY A 189 -13.84 -38.78 -5.98
N GLN A 190 -12.66 -38.18 -6.20
CA GLN A 190 -11.39 -38.89 -6.29
C GLN A 190 -10.82 -39.28 -4.92
N HIS A 191 -11.43 -38.83 -3.81
CA HIS A 191 -10.96 -39.08 -2.45
C HIS A 191 -9.47 -38.72 -2.23
N PRO A 192 -9.03 -37.49 -2.60
CA PRO A 192 -7.64 -37.09 -2.43
C PRO A 192 -7.27 -37.05 -0.94
N SER A 193 -5.98 -37.21 -0.63
CA SER A 193 -5.51 -37.06 0.75
C SER A 193 -5.64 -35.64 1.27
N SER A 194 -5.58 -34.63 0.39
CA SER A 194 -5.69 -33.21 0.69
C SER A 194 -6.00 -32.42 -0.58
N ILE A 195 -6.42 -31.15 -0.47
CA ILE A 195 -6.66 -30.28 -1.63
C ILE A 195 -6.12 -28.87 -1.34
N LEU A 196 -5.40 -28.27 -2.28
CA LEU A 196 -4.98 -26.87 -2.30
C LEU A 196 -5.68 -26.19 -3.50
N THR A 197 -6.71 -25.40 -3.22
CA THR A 197 -7.58 -24.86 -4.29
C THR A 197 -7.02 -23.57 -4.88
N LEU A 198 -7.47 -23.22 -6.09
CA LEU A 198 -7.44 -21.88 -6.67
C LEU A 198 -8.87 -21.40 -6.95
N ASN A 199 -9.21 -20.23 -6.41
CA ASN A 199 -10.44 -19.48 -6.69
C ASN A 199 -10.10 -17.98 -6.64
N HIS A 200 -11.03 -17.13 -7.08
CA HIS A 200 -10.86 -15.68 -7.11
C HIS A 200 -12.07 -15.00 -6.47
N GLU A 201 -11.87 -14.23 -5.40
CA GLU A 201 -12.98 -13.54 -4.73
C GLU A 201 -13.55 -12.37 -5.56
N THR A 202 -12.87 -12.00 -6.64
CA THR A 202 -13.23 -10.94 -7.58
C THR A 202 -14.27 -11.38 -8.62
N ILE A 203 -14.51 -12.69 -8.77
CA ILE A 203 -15.49 -13.25 -9.68
C ILE A 203 -16.81 -13.43 -8.94
N GLU A 204 -17.85 -12.66 -9.26
CA GLU A 204 -19.12 -12.58 -8.50
C GLU A 204 -19.75 -13.95 -8.18
N THR A 205 -19.70 -14.90 -9.11
CA THR A 205 -20.26 -16.23 -8.92
C THR A 205 -19.48 -17.08 -7.91
N THR A 206 -18.19 -16.79 -7.72
CA THR A 206 -17.32 -17.55 -6.80
C THR A 206 -17.78 -17.41 -5.34
N PRO A 207 -17.81 -16.23 -4.70
CA PRO A 207 -18.24 -16.09 -3.32
C PRO A 207 -19.75 -16.33 -3.15
N ASN A 208 -20.57 -16.05 -4.16
CA ASN A 208 -22.03 -16.12 -4.04
C ASN A 208 -22.64 -17.50 -4.35
N GLN A 209 -21.97 -18.34 -5.14
CA GLN A 209 -22.54 -19.61 -5.61
C GLN A 209 -21.59 -20.80 -5.48
N VAL A 210 -20.32 -20.64 -5.89
CA VAL A 210 -19.36 -21.75 -5.92
C VAL A 210 -18.86 -22.08 -4.52
N VAL A 211 -18.39 -21.08 -3.77
CA VAL A 211 -17.83 -21.29 -2.43
C VAL A 211 -18.87 -21.84 -1.45
N PRO A 212 -20.12 -21.33 -1.35
CA PRO A 212 -21.13 -21.93 -0.48
C PRO A 212 -21.34 -23.43 -0.74
N TYR A 213 -21.38 -23.82 -2.03
CA TYR A 213 -21.50 -25.22 -2.43
C TYR A 213 -20.25 -26.02 -2.05
N ALA A 214 -19.06 -25.50 -2.39
CA ALA A 214 -17.79 -26.14 -2.11
C ALA A 214 -17.60 -26.40 -0.61
N LEU A 215 -17.84 -25.41 0.26
CA LEU A 215 -17.72 -25.55 1.71
C LEU A 215 -18.64 -26.64 2.26
N GLN A 216 -19.88 -26.70 1.78
CA GLN A 216 -20.80 -27.78 2.13
C GLN A 216 -20.25 -29.15 1.71
N LYS A 217 -19.82 -29.30 0.46
CA LYS A 217 -19.29 -30.58 -0.06
C LYS A 217 -18.01 -31.03 0.62
N ILE A 218 -17.10 -30.10 0.90
CA ILE A 218 -15.86 -30.37 1.62
C ILE A 218 -16.19 -30.85 3.05
N GLN A 219 -17.13 -30.19 3.73
CA GLN A 219 -17.57 -30.59 5.07
C GLN A 219 -18.27 -31.96 5.07
N GLU A 220 -19.15 -32.24 4.10
CA GLU A 220 -19.80 -33.55 3.92
C GLU A 220 -18.78 -34.69 3.75
N LYS A 221 -17.62 -34.40 3.16
CA LYS A 221 -16.51 -35.35 2.97
C LYS A 221 -15.59 -35.48 4.19
N GLY A 222 -15.79 -34.68 5.23
CA GLY A 222 -15.05 -34.78 6.50
C GLY A 222 -13.66 -34.13 6.50
N PHE A 223 -13.34 -33.31 5.49
CA PHE A 223 -12.09 -32.57 5.44
C PHE A 223 -12.09 -31.40 6.44
N LYS A 224 -10.91 -31.08 6.98
CA LYS A 224 -10.68 -29.84 7.72
C LYS A 224 -10.33 -28.72 6.76
N MET A 225 -11.09 -27.63 6.80
CA MET A 225 -10.83 -26.43 5.98
C MET A 225 -9.91 -25.47 6.74
N VAL A 226 -8.65 -25.40 6.32
CA VAL A 226 -7.56 -24.76 7.05
C VAL A 226 -6.82 -23.75 6.16
N THR A 227 -5.97 -22.93 6.75
CA THR A 227 -5.07 -22.04 6.01
C THR A 227 -3.98 -22.83 5.25
N VAL A 228 -3.34 -22.22 4.26
CA VAL A 228 -2.19 -22.81 3.56
C VAL A 228 -1.05 -23.07 4.54
N ALA A 229 -0.81 -22.15 5.47
CA ALA A 229 0.18 -22.30 6.52
C ALA A 229 -0.05 -23.57 7.36
N GLU A 230 -1.28 -23.78 7.82
CA GLU A 230 -1.67 -24.98 8.57
C GLU A 230 -1.59 -26.25 7.72
N CYS A 231 -2.04 -26.22 6.46
CA CYS A 231 -2.00 -27.40 5.60
C CYS A 231 -0.57 -27.82 5.20
N LEU A 232 0.40 -26.93 5.37
CA LEU A 232 1.83 -27.18 5.14
C LEU A 232 2.64 -27.38 6.42
N GLY A 233 2.04 -27.21 7.59
CA GLY A 233 2.75 -27.28 8.88
C GLY A 233 3.79 -26.17 9.05
N MET A 234 3.53 -24.99 8.52
CA MET A 234 4.47 -23.86 8.44
C MET A 234 3.87 -22.61 9.09
N PRO A 235 4.69 -21.66 9.59
CA PRO A 235 4.19 -20.40 10.12
C PRO A 235 3.62 -19.52 8.99
N ALA A 236 2.45 -18.90 9.22
CA ALA A 236 1.84 -17.98 8.26
C ALA A 236 2.67 -16.69 8.02
N CYS A 237 3.46 -16.31 9.02
CA CYS A 237 4.26 -15.08 9.06
C CYS A 237 5.73 -15.39 9.30
N ASN A 238 6.62 -14.73 8.57
CA ASN A 238 8.06 -14.77 8.83
C ASN A 238 8.41 -14.01 10.11
N THR A 239 7.74 -12.89 10.32
CA THR A 239 7.87 -12.04 11.50
C THR A 239 6.52 -11.48 11.87
N GLN A 240 6.23 -11.40 13.16
CA GLN A 240 5.04 -10.74 13.69
C GLN A 240 5.45 -9.46 14.41
N THR A 241 4.87 -8.33 14.00
CA THR A 241 4.95 -7.02 14.67
C THR A 241 3.56 -6.50 14.95
N SER A 242 3.43 -5.35 15.60
CA SER A 242 2.15 -4.64 15.66
C SER A 242 1.81 -4.04 14.28
N PRO A 243 0.53 -4.02 13.88
CA PRO A 243 0.08 -3.21 12.75
C PRO A 243 0.53 -1.75 12.88
N ALA A 244 0.90 -1.13 11.77
CA ALA A 244 1.21 0.28 11.71
C ALA A 244 -0.07 1.12 11.83
N THR A 245 0.05 2.30 12.44
CA THR A 245 -1.01 3.30 12.37
C THR A 245 -1.04 3.90 10.98
N ARG A 246 -2.24 4.03 10.40
CA ARG A 246 -2.41 4.65 9.09
C ARG A 246 -1.92 6.10 9.15
N ASP A 247 -1.01 6.47 8.25
CA ASP A 247 -0.63 7.88 8.07
C ASP A 247 -1.88 8.69 7.72
N HIS A 248 -2.21 9.67 8.55
CA HIS A 248 -3.28 10.59 8.19
C HIS A 248 -2.80 11.43 7.01
N VAL A 249 -3.46 11.31 5.84
CA VAL A 249 -3.22 12.18 4.69
C VAL A 249 -3.40 13.62 5.16
N ARG A 250 -2.29 14.38 5.26
CA ARG A 250 -2.32 15.74 5.80
C ARG A 250 -3.40 16.55 5.08
N GLN A 251 -4.37 17.03 5.85
CA GLN A 251 -5.36 17.97 5.33
C GLN A 251 -4.64 19.19 4.78
N ASN A 252 -4.85 19.44 3.49
CA ASN A 252 -4.39 20.65 2.85
C ASN A 252 -5.41 21.76 3.11
N LEU A 253 -5.25 22.45 4.25
CA LEU A 253 -6.18 23.46 4.75
C LEU A 253 -6.19 24.71 3.85
N THR A 254 -7.36 25.29 3.64
CA THR A 254 -7.53 26.61 3.01
C THR A 254 -6.99 27.73 3.91
N TYR A 255 -6.78 28.94 3.39
CA TYR A 255 -6.43 30.08 4.23
C TYR A 255 -7.49 30.38 5.29
N GLN A 256 -8.77 30.29 4.94
CA GLN A 256 -9.88 30.40 5.89
C GLN A 256 -9.76 29.37 7.04
N GLN A 257 -9.50 28.11 6.71
CA GLN A 257 -9.32 27.04 7.70
C GLN A 257 -8.06 27.24 8.56
N LYS A 258 -6.97 27.75 7.98
CA LYS A 258 -5.77 28.13 8.75
C LYS A 258 -6.07 29.26 9.74
N ILE A 259 -6.89 30.24 9.34
CA ILE A 259 -7.35 31.33 10.21
C ILE A 259 -8.21 30.79 11.35
N GLN A 260 -9.15 29.88 11.09
CA GLN A 260 -9.95 29.25 12.16
C GLN A 260 -9.08 28.57 13.22
N VAL A 261 -8.02 27.87 12.80
CA VAL A 261 -7.03 27.28 13.73
C VAL A 261 -6.28 28.36 14.52
N LEU A 262 -5.87 29.45 13.88
CA LEU A 262 -5.17 30.57 14.51
C LEU A 262 -6.04 31.31 15.52
N ASP A 263 -7.30 31.56 15.19
CA ASP A 263 -8.26 32.22 16.06
C ASP A 263 -8.53 31.34 17.29
N PHE A 264 -8.73 30.02 17.09
CA PHE A 264 -8.83 29.06 18.20
C PHE A 264 -7.58 29.06 19.08
N TYR A 265 -6.38 29.12 18.48
CA TYR A 265 -5.13 29.21 19.23
C TYR A 265 -5.09 30.47 20.09
N HIS A 266 -5.38 31.65 19.53
CA HIS A 266 -5.32 32.91 20.30
C HIS A 266 -6.33 32.99 21.43
N LEU A 267 -7.52 32.41 21.25
CA LEU A 267 -8.53 32.32 22.30
C LEU A 267 -8.10 31.42 23.47
N ASN A 268 -7.23 30.43 23.22
CA ASN A 268 -6.92 29.38 24.21
C ASN A 268 -5.46 29.36 24.68
N LYS A 269 -4.53 30.11 24.06
CA LYS A 269 -3.08 30.05 24.34
C LYS A 269 -2.66 30.37 25.78
N HIS A 270 -3.52 31.06 26.53
CA HIS A 270 -3.28 31.37 27.94
C HIS A 270 -3.76 30.28 28.90
N ARG A 271 -4.55 29.30 28.42
CA ARG A 271 -5.17 28.24 29.22
C ARG A 271 -4.73 26.83 28.82
N LEU A 272 -4.41 26.62 27.54
CA LEU A 272 -4.06 25.33 26.97
C LEU A 272 -2.68 25.36 26.34
N SER A 273 -1.95 24.26 26.44
CA SER A 273 -0.77 24.02 25.60
C SER A 273 -1.21 23.74 24.15
N MET A 274 -0.32 23.94 23.17
CA MET A 274 -0.61 23.57 21.78
C MET A 274 -0.97 22.08 21.61
N GLU A 275 -0.42 21.20 22.45
CA GLU A 275 -0.74 19.77 22.45
C GLU A 275 -2.16 19.52 22.95
N SER A 276 -2.55 20.18 24.04
CA SER A 276 -3.90 20.12 24.61
C SER A 276 -4.98 20.72 23.70
N MET A 277 -4.60 21.54 22.71
CA MET A 277 -5.52 22.07 21.70
C MET A 277 -5.82 21.07 20.56
N ILE A 278 -5.04 19.99 20.41
CA ILE A 278 -5.20 19.05 19.28
C ILE A 278 -6.56 18.32 19.32
N PRO A 279 -6.99 17.69 20.43
CA PRO A 279 -8.27 16.99 20.47
C PRO A 279 -9.48 17.86 20.07
N PRO A 280 -9.68 19.09 20.61
CA PRO A 280 -10.82 19.92 20.19
C PRO A 280 -10.70 20.40 18.73
N LEU A 281 -9.50 20.73 18.24
CA LEU A 281 -9.32 21.07 16.82
C LEU A 281 -9.67 19.89 15.90
N ARG A 282 -9.33 18.65 16.27
CA ARG A 282 -9.73 17.46 15.51
C ARG A 282 -11.24 17.24 15.52
N ALA A 283 -11.88 17.47 16.67
CA ALA A 283 -13.34 17.39 16.79
C ALA A 283 -14.07 18.42 15.91
N MET A 284 -13.45 19.59 15.66
CA MET A 284 -13.93 20.61 14.72
C MET A 284 -13.64 20.28 13.24
N GLY A 285 -13.09 19.10 12.94
CA GLY A 285 -12.84 18.64 11.58
C GLY A 285 -11.40 18.84 11.08
N PHE A 286 -10.47 19.36 11.88
CA PHE A 286 -9.04 19.43 11.54
C PHE A 286 -8.32 18.11 11.86
N THR A 287 -8.78 17.00 11.27
CA THR A 287 -8.42 15.62 11.61
C THR A 287 -6.90 15.33 11.61
N THR A 288 -6.11 15.98 10.77
CA THR A 288 -4.64 15.74 10.72
C THR A 288 -3.83 16.78 11.47
N ILE A 289 -4.46 17.68 12.23
CA ILE A 289 -3.72 18.74 12.91
C ILE A 289 -2.84 18.16 14.02
N CYS A 290 -1.69 18.80 14.20
CA CYS A 290 -0.68 18.46 15.20
C CYS A 290 0.00 19.73 15.70
N GLN A 291 0.73 19.60 16.81
CA GLN A 291 1.43 20.72 17.46
C GLN A 291 2.33 21.51 16.49
N SER A 292 3.10 20.80 15.65
CA SER A 292 4.00 21.45 14.68
C SER A 292 3.25 22.21 13.59
N THR A 293 2.03 21.78 13.23
CA THR A 293 1.16 22.51 12.31
C THR A 293 0.66 23.81 12.93
N ILE A 294 0.19 23.76 14.18
CA ILE A 294 -0.26 24.95 14.93
C ILE A 294 0.91 25.93 15.06
N SER A 295 2.07 25.46 15.52
CA SER A 295 3.29 26.26 15.65
C SER A 295 3.69 26.93 14.33
N ARG A 296 3.64 26.19 13.21
CA ARG A 296 3.94 26.76 11.89
C ARG A 296 2.94 27.81 11.46
N PHE A 297 1.64 27.64 11.73
CA PHE A 297 0.65 28.68 11.41
C PHE A 297 0.89 29.95 12.22
N VAL A 298 1.13 29.82 13.53
CA VAL A 298 1.43 30.98 14.39
C VAL A 298 2.68 31.72 13.90
N LYS A 299 3.74 30.99 13.52
CA LYS A 299 4.96 31.59 12.95
C LYS A 299 4.73 32.35 11.64
N ASN A 300 3.73 31.94 10.84
CA ASN A 300 3.44 32.52 9.53
C ASN A 300 2.10 33.29 9.51
N GLU A 301 1.59 33.71 10.67
CA GLU A 301 0.23 34.23 10.81
C GLU A 301 -0.03 35.45 9.92
N ASN A 302 0.90 36.42 9.92
CA ASN A 302 0.78 37.63 9.12
C ASN A 302 0.65 37.30 7.62
N GLN A 303 1.48 36.39 7.11
CA GLN A 303 1.42 35.95 5.72
C GLN A 303 0.11 35.21 5.42
N ILE A 304 -0.35 34.34 6.32
CA ILE A 304 -1.61 33.59 6.16
C ILE A 304 -2.80 34.54 6.07
N ARG A 305 -2.87 35.54 6.96
CA ARG A 305 -3.95 36.54 6.98
C ARG A 305 -3.88 37.47 5.77
N GLN A 306 -2.68 37.89 5.37
CA GLN A 306 -2.47 38.68 4.15
C GLN A 306 -2.94 37.92 2.90
N CYS A 307 -2.51 36.66 2.74
CA CYS A 307 -2.96 35.83 1.62
C CYS A 307 -4.47 35.58 1.61
N ALA A 308 -5.12 35.52 2.78
CA ALA A 308 -6.58 35.39 2.87
C ALA A 308 -7.31 36.67 2.45
N ALA A 309 -6.73 37.84 2.74
CA ALA A 309 -7.31 39.15 2.41
C ALA A 309 -7.08 39.55 0.94
N GLU A 310 -5.90 39.23 0.40
CA GLU A 310 -5.49 39.60 -0.96
C GLU A 310 -5.87 38.56 -2.03
N GLN A 311 -6.15 37.32 -1.62
CA GLN A 311 -6.53 36.23 -2.52
C GLN A 311 -7.85 35.58 -2.11
N ASN A 312 -8.26 34.53 -2.83
CA ASN A 312 -9.41 33.73 -2.47
C ASN A 312 -9.15 32.96 -1.15
N GLU A 313 -9.92 33.21 -0.11
CA GLU A 313 -9.82 32.57 1.21
C GLU A 313 -9.95 31.03 1.17
N HIS A 314 -10.60 30.48 0.14
CA HIS A 314 -10.73 29.06 -0.12
C HIS A 314 -9.50 28.45 -0.83
N ALA A 315 -8.51 29.27 -1.20
CA ALA A 315 -7.25 28.80 -1.75
C ALA A 315 -6.44 28.06 -0.67
N LYS A 316 -5.80 26.95 -1.06
CA LYS A 316 -4.95 26.12 -0.18
C LYS A 316 -3.49 26.58 -0.16
N ARG A 317 -3.05 27.20 -1.25
CA ARG A 317 -1.74 27.86 -1.44
C ARG A 317 -1.93 29.16 -2.18
N ALA A 318 -1.10 30.15 -1.84
CA ALA A 318 -1.04 31.36 -2.63
C ALA A 318 -0.32 31.07 -3.95
N SER A 319 -0.91 31.51 -5.06
CA SER A 319 -0.16 31.68 -6.31
C SER A 319 0.58 33.00 -6.20
N VAL A 320 1.73 33.00 -5.54
CA VAL A 320 2.58 34.19 -5.49
C VAL A 320 3.24 34.33 -6.86
N VAL A 321 3.07 35.48 -7.49
CA VAL A 321 3.83 35.85 -8.68
C VAL A 321 5.26 36.11 -8.22
N VAL A 322 6.18 35.21 -8.57
CA VAL A 322 7.56 35.23 -8.06
C VAL A 322 8.38 36.35 -8.70
N LEU A 323 8.15 36.63 -9.99
CA LEU A 323 8.79 37.72 -10.74
C LEU A 323 7.72 38.48 -11.54
N PRO A 324 7.09 39.51 -10.96
CA PRO A 324 6.05 40.29 -11.63
C PRO A 324 6.51 40.90 -12.95
N GLU A 325 7.73 41.43 -12.98
CA GLU A 325 8.36 42.04 -14.17
C GLU A 325 8.39 41.07 -15.37
N VAL A 326 8.68 39.79 -15.11
CA VAL A 326 8.74 38.73 -16.12
C VAL A 326 7.34 38.35 -16.58
N GLU A 327 6.38 38.18 -15.66
CA GLU A 327 5.00 37.86 -16.02
C GLU A 327 4.35 39.02 -16.81
N ASP A 328 4.60 40.27 -16.44
CA ASP A 328 4.09 41.46 -17.13
C ASP A 328 4.65 41.61 -18.54
N ALA A 329 5.95 41.37 -18.73
CA ALA A 329 6.57 41.36 -20.05
C ALA A 329 6.03 40.22 -20.92
N LEU A 330 5.80 39.05 -20.32
CA LEU A 330 5.25 37.88 -21.01
C LEU A 330 3.79 38.11 -21.43
N LEU A 331 2.99 38.77 -20.58
CA LEU A 331 1.60 39.12 -20.92
C LEU A 331 1.53 40.15 -22.06
N ARG A 332 2.40 41.16 -22.05
CA ARG A 332 2.50 42.13 -23.16
C ARG A 332 2.84 41.45 -24.48
N TRP A 333 3.78 40.50 -24.46
CA TRP A 333 4.09 39.71 -25.64
C TRP A 333 2.90 38.86 -26.10
N ILE A 334 2.22 38.15 -25.19
CA ILE A 334 1.03 37.35 -25.53
C ILE A 334 -0.05 38.20 -26.19
N GLN A 335 -0.30 39.40 -25.65
CA GLN A 335 -1.29 40.32 -26.20
C GLN A 335 -0.91 40.77 -27.61
N GLN A 336 0.36 41.12 -27.84
CA GLN A 336 0.85 41.53 -29.15
C GLN A 336 0.70 40.42 -30.21
N GLU A 337 1.03 39.18 -29.86
CA GLU A 337 0.88 38.02 -30.75
C GLU A 337 -0.60 37.73 -31.06
N GLN A 338 -1.48 37.89 -30.06
CA GLN A 338 -2.93 37.74 -30.26
C GLN A 338 -3.52 38.83 -31.15
N GLU A 339 -3.07 40.08 -31.03
CA GLU A 339 -3.46 41.19 -31.90
C GLU A 339 -3.02 40.97 -33.36
N GLN A 340 -1.89 40.28 -33.56
CA GLN A 340 -1.41 39.85 -34.88
C GLN A 340 -2.13 38.60 -35.42
N GLY A 341 -3.06 38.01 -34.66
CA GLY A 341 -3.82 36.83 -35.04
C GLY A 341 -3.06 35.51 -34.89
N HIS A 342 -1.91 35.51 -34.21
CA HIS A 342 -1.14 34.28 -33.97
C HIS A 342 -1.75 33.44 -32.85
N SER A 343 -1.72 32.11 -33.03
CA SER A 343 -2.09 31.14 -31.99
C SER A 343 -0.84 30.77 -31.19
N ILE A 344 -0.89 30.94 -29.87
CA ILE A 344 0.25 30.71 -28.98
C ILE A 344 0.06 29.39 -28.23
N SER A 345 1.07 28.51 -28.28
CA SER A 345 1.07 27.26 -27.54
C SER A 345 1.56 27.46 -26.10
N GLY A 346 1.27 26.48 -25.22
CA GLY A 346 1.79 26.50 -23.86
C GLY A 346 3.33 26.47 -23.79
N ASP A 347 3.95 25.72 -24.71
CA ASP A 347 5.41 25.60 -24.77
C ASP A 347 6.07 26.89 -25.26
N ALA A 348 5.43 27.60 -26.20
CA ALA A 348 5.89 28.91 -26.66
C ALA A 348 5.88 29.97 -25.53
N ILE A 349 4.87 29.93 -24.65
CA ILE A 349 4.82 30.81 -23.47
C ILE A 349 5.99 30.51 -22.52
N VAL A 350 6.29 29.23 -22.30
CA VAL A 350 7.40 28.81 -21.44
C VAL A 350 8.75 29.21 -22.02
N GLU A 351 8.95 29.00 -23.32
CA GLU A 351 10.16 29.38 -24.03
C GLU A 351 10.39 30.90 -24.01
N ARG A 352 9.35 31.68 -24.34
CA ARG A 352 9.44 33.14 -24.28
C ARG A 352 9.71 33.63 -22.86
N GLY A 353 9.06 33.03 -21.85
CA GLY A 353 9.30 33.37 -20.45
C GLY A 353 10.76 33.19 -20.02
N ARG A 354 11.42 32.12 -20.48
CA ARG A 354 12.86 31.93 -20.23
C ARG A 354 13.70 33.02 -20.92
N GLY A 355 13.39 33.34 -22.17
CA GLY A 355 14.07 34.42 -22.90
C GLY A 355 13.93 35.78 -22.21
N ILE A 356 12.76 36.09 -21.65
CA ILE A 356 12.56 37.33 -20.88
C ILE A 356 13.40 37.33 -19.59
N CYS A 357 13.56 36.20 -18.91
CA CYS A 357 14.48 36.11 -17.77
C CYS A 357 15.94 36.40 -18.18
N ASP A 358 16.36 35.98 -19.38
CA ASP A 358 17.69 36.29 -19.92
C ASP A 358 17.81 37.79 -20.26
N GLU A 359 16.81 38.36 -20.92
CA GLU A 359 16.74 39.79 -21.28
C GLU A 359 16.80 40.70 -20.04
N LEU A 360 16.11 40.33 -18.97
CA LEU A 360 16.08 41.06 -17.70
C LEU A 360 17.26 40.72 -16.77
N GLN A 361 18.20 39.88 -17.21
CA GLN A 361 19.37 39.46 -16.44
C GLN A 361 19.02 38.88 -15.05
N VAL A 362 17.92 38.11 -14.98
CA VAL A 362 17.49 37.47 -13.74
C VAL A 362 18.54 36.44 -13.29
N PRO A 363 19.09 36.56 -12.06
CA PRO A 363 20.05 35.59 -11.51
C PRO A 363 19.50 34.16 -11.55
N GLU A 364 20.36 33.18 -11.86
CA GLU A 364 19.93 31.79 -12.10
C GLU A 364 19.21 31.16 -10.91
N ASP A 365 19.63 31.50 -9.69
CA ASP A 365 19.04 31.08 -8.41
C ASP A 365 17.67 31.72 -8.13
N GLN A 366 17.30 32.76 -8.87
CA GLN A 366 16.04 33.50 -8.73
C GLN A 366 15.08 33.26 -9.90
N ARG A 367 15.46 32.44 -10.90
CA ARG A 367 14.64 32.17 -12.09
C ARG A 367 13.41 31.33 -11.77
N ILE A 368 12.32 31.62 -12.48
CA ILE A 368 11.12 30.77 -12.50
C ILE A 368 11.47 29.45 -13.19
N GLY A 369 11.12 28.31 -12.58
CA GLY A 369 11.35 26.99 -13.19
C GLY A 369 10.45 26.64 -14.39
N PHE A 370 9.48 27.50 -14.75
CA PHE A 370 8.52 27.34 -15.85
C PHE A 370 7.94 25.91 -16.00
N SER A 371 7.54 25.29 -14.89
CA SER A 371 6.94 23.94 -14.90
C SER A 371 5.52 23.95 -15.47
N ARG A 372 4.98 22.77 -15.81
CA ARG A 372 3.55 22.64 -16.20
C ARG A 372 2.61 23.25 -15.16
N GLY A 373 2.87 23.02 -13.88
CA GLY A 373 2.07 23.59 -12.79
C GLY A 373 2.16 25.11 -12.68
N TRP A 374 3.33 25.69 -13.00
CA TRP A 374 3.46 27.15 -13.12
C TRP A 374 2.63 27.67 -14.30
N LEU A 375 2.74 27.03 -15.47
CA LEU A 375 2.03 27.44 -16.69
C LEU A 375 0.51 27.38 -16.51
N ASP A 376 -0.01 26.33 -15.89
CA ASP A 376 -1.44 26.21 -15.59
C ASP A 376 -1.91 27.31 -14.62
N SER A 377 -1.08 27.64 -13.63
CA SER A 377 -1.38 28.71 -12.68
C SER A 377 -1.32 30.09 -13.34
N PHE A 378 -0.34 30.33 -14.21
CA PHE A 378 -0.18 31.57 -14.99
C PHE A 378 -1.38 31.81 -15.91
N LYS A 379 -1.79 30.79 -16.68
CA LYS A 379 -2.98 30.86 -17.54
C LYS A 379 -4.24 31.18 -16.75
N LYS A 380 -4.43 30.50 -15.61
CA LYS A 380 -5.60 30.67 -14.75
C LYS A 380 -5.67 32.08 -14.16
N ARG A 381 -4.54 32.63 -13.68
CA ARG A 381 -4.50 33.99 -13.11
C ARG A 381 -4.81 35.06 -14.15
N ASN A 382 -4.37 34.86 -15.39
CA ASN A 382 -4.48 35.85 -16.45
C ASN A 382 -5.64 35.60 -17.43
N GLY A 383 -6.57 34.69 -17.10
CA GLY A 383 -7.76 34.43 -17.92
C GLY A 383 -7.47 33.88 -19.32
N LEU A 384 -6.29 33.28 -19.54
CA LEU A 384 -5.87 32.80 -20.86
C LEU A 384 -6.52 31.45 -21.19
N SER A 385 -7.47 31.45 -22.13
CA SER A 385 -7.98 30.24 -22.76
C SER A 385 -7.23 30.02 -24.08
N LEU A 386 -6.26 29.11 -24.09
CA LEU A 386 -5.59 28.70 -25.34
C LEU A 386 -6.38 27.56 -25.96
N ARG A 387 -6.74 27.67 -27.25
CA ARG A 387 -7.31 26.55 -27.99
C ARG A 387 -6.32 25.38 -27.91
N ARG A 388 -6.81 24.19 -27.54
CA ARG A 388 -6.03 22.95 -27.72
C ARG A 388 -5.65 22.91 -29.21
N ALA A 389 -4.36 22.87 -29.52
CA ALA A 389 -3.90 22.47 -30.84
C ALA A 389 -4.56 21.13 -31.16
N GLY A 390 -5.12 21.03 -32.36
CA GLY A 390 -5.97 19.91 -32.79
C GLY A 390 -5.32 18.55 -32.54
N ARG A 391 -6.19 17.58 -32.22
CA ARG A 391 -5.89 16.18 -32.53
C ARG A 391 -6.05 15.97 -34.03
#